data_AF-A0ABD0PE81-F1
#
_entry.id   AF-A0ABD0PE81-F1
#
_cell.length_a   1.000
_cell.length_b   1.000
_cell.length_c   1.000
_cell.angle_alpha   90.00
_cell.angle_beta   90.00
_cell.angle_gamma   90.00
#
_symmetry.space_group_name_H-M   'P 1'
#
loop_
_entity.id
_entity.type
_entity.pdbx_description
1 polymer ?
#
loop_
_entity_poly.entity_id
_entity_poly.type
_entity_poly.pdbx_seq_one_letter_code
_entity_poly.pdbx_strand_id
1 'polypeptide(L)'
;KVKNFIKNVTLVRTEDPMDESTLTTVWSVTVSIFNVGGMIGSLSVGTLVDKLGRRKAMLLSNILALIGGGLMGLSSMCTSYELIIVGRLVIGAFCGLCTGLTPMYVGEIAPTALRGAFGTLHQLGVVIGILIAQ
;
A
#
# COMPACT_ATOMS: atom_id res chain seq x y z
N LYS A 1 -1.88 12.56 -13.09
CA LYS A 1 -3.15 12.38 -12.35
C LYS A 1 -3.05 12.89 -10.90
N VAL A 2 -2.19 12.31 -10.03
CA VAL A 2 -2.05 12.77 -8.63
C VAL A 2 -1.46 14.19 -8.50
N LYS A 3 -0.43 14.55 -9.28
CA LYS A 3 0.10 15.94 -9.30
C LYS A 3 -0.97 16.98 -9.66
N ASN A 4 -1.82 16.66 -10.65
CA ASN A 4 -2.92 17.54 -11.07
C ASN A 4 -4.01 17.63 -10.00
N PHE A 5 -4.27 16.54 -9.27
CA PHE A 5 -5.21 16.55 -8.15
C PHE A 5 -4.69 17.43 -6.99
N ILE A 6 -3.42 17.31 -6.62
CA ILE A 6 -2.81 18.15 -5.58
C ILE A 6 -2.84 19.63 -6.00
N LYS A 7 -2.53 19.93 -7.27
CA LYS A 7 -2.61 21.30 -7.80
C LYS A 7 -4.04 21.86 -7.74
N ASN A 8 -5.05 21.04 -8.05
CA ASN A 8 -6.47 21.44 -8.02
C ASN A 8 -6.98 21.65 -6.58
N VAL A 9 -6.59 20.77 -5.65
CA VAL A 9 -6.91 20.89 -4.23
C VAL A 9 -6.30 22.14 -3.60
N THR A 10 -5.05 22.47 -3.91
CA THR A 10 -4.41 23.69 -3.41
C THR A 10 -5.02 24.95 -4.01
N LEU A 11 -5.36 24.93 -5.31
CA LEU A 11 -6.06 26.05 -5.97
C LEU A 11 -7.40 26.35 -5.30
N VAL A 12 -8.15 25.32 -4.91
CA VAL A 12 -9.45 25.46 -4.21
C VAL A 12 -9.29 25.94 -2.77
N ARG A 13 -8.14 25.68 -2.12
CA ARG A 13 -7.96 25.90 -0.68
C ARG A 13 -7.20 27.17 -0.32
N THR A 14 -6.30 27.65 -1.20
CA THR A 14 -5.35 28.72 -0.86
C THR A 14 -5.39 29.90 -1.84
N GLU A 15 -6.12 29.82 -2.95
CA GLU A 15 -6.16 30.83 -4.05
C GLU A 15 -4.80 31.18 -4.69
N ASP A 16 -3.68 30.70 -4.16
CA ASP A 16 -2.32 30.90 -4.67
C ASP A 16 -1.77 29.57 -5.25
N PRO A 17 -1.33 29.53 -6.52
CA PRO A 17 -0.69 28.34 -7.07
C PRO A 17 0.60 28.01 -6.30
N MET A 18 0.58 26.88 -5.59
CA MET A 18 1.76 26.30 -4.95
C MET A 18 2.96 26.28 -5.91
N ASP A 19 4.09 26.79 -5.43
CA ASP A 19 5.36 26.76 -6.15
C ASP A 19 5.71 25.35 -6.64
N GLU A 20 6.24 25.25 -7.85
CA GLU A 20 6.45 23.97 -8.54
C GLU A 20 7.45 23.07 -7.78
N SER A 21 8.39 23.70 -7.05
CA SER A 21 9.33 23.03 -6.17
C SER A 21 8.61 22.34 -4.99
N THR A 22 7.64 23.02 -4.36
CA THR A 22 6.90 22.52 -3.21
C THR A 22 5.97 21.37 -3.62
N LEU A 23 5.32 21.48 -4.78
CA LEU A 23 4.49 20.42 -5.34
C LEU A 23 5.30 19.14 -5.60
N THR A 24 6.53 19.28 -6.10
CA THR A 24 7.42 18.15 -6.36
C THR A 24 7.86 17.49 -5.06
N THR A 25 8.20 18.27 -4.03
CA THR A 25 8.56 17.74 -2.70
C THR A 25 7.41 16.97 -2.07
N VAL A 26 6.19 17.51 -2.05
CA VAL A 26 5.01 16.82 -1.49
C VAL A 26 4.72 15.52 -2.25
N TRP A 27 4.83 15.53 -3.58
CA TRP A 27 4.66 14.32 -4.38
C TRP A 27 5.73 13.27 -4.07
N SER A 28 7.00 13.66 -4.01
CA SER A 28 8.09 12.75 -3.65
C SER A 28 7.90 12.12 -2.28
N VAL A 29 7.55 12.93 -1.27
CA VAL A 29 7.23 12.43 0.09
C VAL A 29 6.08 11.43 0.06
N THR A 30 5.03 11.71 -0.72
CA THR A 30 3.86 10.82 -0.86
C THR A 30 4.22 9.46 -1.49
N VAL A 31 5.19 9.41 -2.39
CA VAL A 31 5.66 8.15 -2.99
C VAL A 31 6.62 7.43 -2.04
N SER A 32 7.52 8.16 -1.37
CA SER A 32 8.50 7.57 -0.45
C SER A 32 7.86 6.98 0.81
N ILE A 33 6.82 7.61 1.36
CA ILE A 33 6.12 7.13 2.57
C ILE A 33 5.52 5.73 2.38
N PHE A 34 5.17 5.36 1.14
CA PHE A 34 4.67 4.01 0.81
C PHE A 34 5.73 2.94 1.10
N ASN A 35 6.99 3.20 0.73
CA ASN A 35 8.10 2.28 1.02
C ASN A 35 8.37 2.18 2.53
N VAL A 36 8.25 3.30 3.25
CA VAL A 36 8.38 3.31 4.72
C VAL A 36 7.29 2.46 5.37
N GLY A 37 6.04 2.61 4.92
CA GLY A 37 4.92 1.76 5.35
C GLY A 37 5.21 0.29 5.06
N GLY A 38 5.68 -0.03 3.85
CA GLY A 38 6.06 -1.39 3.46
C GLY A 38 7.15 -2.00 4.34
N MET A 39 8.19 -1.24 4.69
CA MET A 39 9.25 -1.68 5.60
C MET A 39 8.68 -2.06 6.99
N ILE A 40 7.82 -1.20 7.55
CA ILE A 40 7.18 -1.45 8.85
C ILE A 40 6.26 -2.69 8.77
N GLY A 41 5.49 -2.82 7.68
CA GLY A 41 4.63 -3.96 7.44
C GLY A 41 5.41 -5.27 7.36
N SER A 42 6.47 -5.31 6.57
CA SER A 42 7.31 -6.51 6.38
C SER A 42 7.99 -6.96 7.68
N LEU A 43 8.49 -6.03 8.49
CA LEU A 43 9.09 -6.35 9.80
C LEU A 43 8.05 -6.92 10.78
N SER A 44 6.81 -6.45 10.68
CA SER A 44 5.72 -6.88 11.58
C SER A 44 5.18 -8.27 11.25
N VAL A 45 5.43 -8.80 10.04
CA VAL A 45 4.91 -10.12 9.58
C VAL A 45 5.22 -11.24 10.56
N GLY A 46 6.47 -11.39 10.99
CA GLY A 46 6.89 -12.47 11.87
C GLY A 46 6.11 -12.46 13.19
N THR A 47 6.08 -11.29 13.85
CA THR A 47 5.34 -11.13 15.11
C THR A 47 3.82 -11.32 14.97
N LEU A 48 3.24 -10.93 13.83
CA LEU A 48 1.81 -11.11 13.54
C LEU A 48 1.46 -12.59 13.37
N VAL A 49 2.29 -13.32 12.62
CA VAL A 49 2.08 -14.75 12.36
C VAL A 49 2.18 -15.56 13.65
N ASP A 50 3.17 -15.26 14.48
CA ASP A 50 3.40 -15.97 15.74
C ASP A 50 2.29 -15.73 16.77
N LYS A 51 1.73 -14.50 16.82
CA LYS A 51 0.68 -14.13 17.79
C LYS A 51 -0.75 -14.47 17.34
N LEU A 52 -1.10 -14.19 16.09
CA LEU A 52 -2.48 -14.27 15.60
C LEU A 52 -2.74 -15.54 14.77
N GLY A 53 -1.68 -16.21 14.32
CA GLY A 53 -1.76 -17.31 13.36
C GLY A 53 -1.98 -16.82 11.93
N ARG A 54 -1.60 -17.65 10.95
CA ARG A 54 -1.55 -17.28 9.52
C ARG A 54 -2.89 -16.80 8.96
N ARG A 55 -4.00 -17.51 9.27
CA ARG A 55 -5.34 -17.20 8.72
C ARG A 55 -5.91 -15.89 9.23
N LYS A 56 -5.73 -15.57 10.52
CA LYS A 56 -6.21 -14.31 11.10
C LYS A 56 -5.36 -13.12 10.66
N ALA A 57 -4.04 -13.32 10.49
CA ALA A 57 -3.15 -12.29 9.96
C ALA A 57 -3.53 -11.87 8.53
N MET A 58 -3.93 -12.81 7.68
CA MET A 58 -4.42 -12.51 6.32
C MET A 58 -5.73 -11.70 6.35
N LEU A 59 -6.68 -12.07 7.24
CA LEU A 59 -7.93 -11.32 7.44
C LEU A 59 -7.68 -9.89 7.93
N LEU A 60 -6.78 -9.70 8.90
CA LEU A 60 -6.41 -8.39 9.42
C LEU A 60 -5.76 -7.51 8.35
N SER A 61 -4.93 -8.11 7.50
CA SER A 61 -4.33 -7.40 6.36
C SER A 61 -5.40 -6.86 5.42
N ASN A 62 -6.47 -7.62 5.18
CA ASN A 62 -7.58 -7.17 4.34
C ASN A 62 -8.33 -5.96 4.94
N ILE A 63 -8.45 -5.89 6.27
CA ILE A 63 -9.01 -4.72 6.97
C ILE A 63 -8.11 -3.49 6.76
N LEU A 64 -6.79 -3.65 6.84
CA LEU A 64 -5.85 -2.56 6.55
C LEU A 64 -5.95 -2.08 5.10
N ALA A 65 -6.17 -3.00 4.15
CA ALA A 65 -6.40 -2.66 2.74
C ALA A 65 -7.68 -1.83 2.57
N LEU A 66 -8.78 -2.22 3.23
CA LEU A 66 -10.04 -1.47 3.22
C LEU A 66 -9.88 -0.08 3.83
N ILE A 67 -9.16 0.05 4.94
CA ILE A 67 -8.91 1.36 5.58
C ILE A 67 -8.03 2.23 4.68
N GLY A 68 -6.93 1.70 4.15
CA GLY A 68 -6.02 2.46 3.28
C GLY A 68 -6.67 2.88 1.97
N GLY A 69 -7.39 1.97 1.30
CA GLY A 69 -8.17 2.25 0.10
C GLY A 69 -9.33 3.21 0.37
N GLY A 70 -10.02 3.04 1.49
CA GLY A 70 -11.09 3.93 1.95
C GLY A 70 -10.60 5.35 2.20
N LEU A 71 -9.46 5.52 2.89
CA LEU A 71 -8.83 6.83 3.09
C LEU A 71 -8.46 7.49 1.75
N MET A 72 -7.87 6.74 0.82
CA MET A 72 -7.55 7.26 -0.51
C MET A 72 -8.80 7.58 -1.33
N GLY A 73 -9.88 6.80 -1.22
CA GLY A 73 -11.15 7.05 -1.88
C GLY A 73 -11.86 8.31 -1.35
N LEU A 74 -11.94 8.45 -0.03
CA LEU A 74 -12.51 9.63 0.64
C LEU A 74 -11.67 10.91 0.41
N SER A 75 -10.38 10.79 0.11
CA SER A 75 -9.53 11.95 -0.16
C SER A 75 -10.02 12.79 -1.35
N SER A 76 -10.68 12.16 -2.33
CA SER A 76 -11.31 12.86 -3.46
C SER A 76 -12.50 13.71 -3.03
N MET A 77 -13.19 13.36 -1.94
CA MET A 77 -14.34 14.12 -1.43
C MET A 77 -13.95 15.21 -0.43
N CYS A 78 -12.84 15.02 0.30
CA CYS A 78 -12.40 15.92 1.37
C CYS A 78 -11.33 16.95 0.96
N THR A 79 -10.91 16.97 -0.32
CA THR A 79 -10.00 17.99 -0.89
C THR A 79 -8.79 18.28 0.03
N SER A 80 -8.13 17.20 0.48
CA SER A 80 -7.04 17.25 1.46
C SER A 80 -5.91 16.30 1.09
N TYR A 81 -4.70 16.84 0.90
CA TYR A 81 -3.52 16.07 0.50
C TYR A 81 -2.97 15.18 1.62
N GLU A 82 -3.23 15.51 2.88
CA GLU A 82 -2.78 14.74 4.05
C GLU A 82 -3.41 13.34 4.11
N LEU A 83 -4.68 13.20 3.72
CA LEU A 83 -5.36 11.90 3.67
C LEU A 83 -4.72 10.96 2.66
N ILE A 84 -4.18 11.49 1.55
CA ILE A 84 -3.47 10.70 0.54
C ILE A 84 -2.16 10.17 1.12
N ILE A 85 -1.43 11.00 1.87
CA ILE A 85 -0.15 10.63 2.49
C ILE A 85 -0.39 9.51 3.53
N VAL A 86 -1.39 9.68 4.41
CA VAL A 86 -1.74 8.67 5.42
C VAL A 86 -2.26 7.40 4.75
N GLY A 87 -3.12 7.50 3.73
CA GLY A 87 -3.60 6.36 2.96
C GLY A 87 -2.47 5.57 2.30
N ARG A 88 -1.46 6.26 1.76
CA ARG A 88 -0.25 5.65 1.17
C ARG A 88 0.61 4.92 2.19
N LEU A 89 0.71 5.44 3.42
CA LEU A 89 1.41 4.75 4.50
C LEU A 89 0.68 3.45 4.88
N VAL A 90 -0.64 3.51 5.06
CA VAL A 90 -1.46 2.35 5.44
C VAL A 90 -1.46 1.27 4.34
N ILE A 91 -1.65 1.66 3.08
CA ILE A 91 -1.62 0.71 1.95
C ILE A 91 -0.22 0.13 1.74
N GLY A 92 0.84 0.91 2.06
CA GLY A 92 2.22 0.43 2.08
C GLY A 92 2.43 -0.64 3.14
N ALA A 93 1.97 -0.41 4.37
CA ALA A 93 2.04 -1.40 5.44
C ALA A 93 1.26 -2.68 5.11
N PHE A 94 0.07 -2.56 4.53
CA PHE A 94 -0.68 -3.69 3.99
C PHE A 94 0.11 -4.47 2.94
N CYS A 95 0.72 -3.78 1.97
CA CYS A 95 1.52 -4.41 0.92
C CYS A 95 2.68 -5.22 1.51
N GLY A 96 3.45 -4.62 2.44
CA GLY A 96 4.56 -5.31 3.12
C GLY A 96 4.11 -6.56 3.89
N LEU A 97 2.97 -6.47 4.59
CA LEU A 97 2.37 -7.62 5.26
C LEU A 97 1.97 -8.72 4.26
N CYS A 98 1.31 -8.34 3.17
CA CYS A 98 0.77 -9.26 2.17
C CYS A 98 1.89 -10.00 1.42
N THR A 99 3.00 -9.33 1.11
CA THR A 99 4.17 -9.91 0.45
C THR A 99 4.84 -11.00 1.28
N GLY A 100 4.84 -10.89 2.62
CA GLY A 100 5.36 -11.95 3.50
C GLY A 100 4.34 -13.05 3.77
N LEU A 101 3.09 -12.68 4.08
CA LEU A 101 2.04 -13.61 4.51
C LEU A 101 1.57 -14.53 3.37
N THR A 102 1.45 -14.02 2.14
CA THR A 102 0.90 -14.76 1.00
C THR A 102 1.77 -15.99 0.64
N PRO A 103 3.07 -15.86 0.35
CA PRO A 103 3.90 -17.02 0.02
C PRO A 103 4.07 -17.97 1.22
N MET A 104 4.06 -17.45 2.45
CA MET A 104 4.13 -18.28 3.65
C MET A 104 2.88 -19.18 3.78
N TYR A 105 1.69 -18.59 3.70
CA TYR A 105 0.43 -19.31 3.82
C TYR A 105 0.24 -20.31 2.69
N VAL A 106 0.52 -19.91 1.45
CA VAL A 106 0.41 -20.82 0.30
C VAL A 106 1.43 -21.95 0.40
N GLY A 107 2.64 -21.67 0.87
CA GLY A 107 3.68 -22.68 1.08
C GLY A 107 3.35 -23.72 2.17
N GLU A 108 2.45 -23.40 3.09
CA GLU A 108 1.97 -24.33 4.13
C GLU A 108 0.84 -25.24 3.66
N ILE A 109 0.07 -24.80 2.65
CA ILE A 109 -1.05 -25.56 2.09
C ILE A 109 -0.61 -26.37 0.87
N ALA A 110 0.43 -25.92 0.17
CA ALA A 110 0.91 -26.54 -1.05
C ALA A 110 1.61 -27.89 -0.80
N PRO A 111 1.42 -28.88 -1.70
CA PRO A 111 2.21 -30.11 -1.67
C PRO A 111 3.69 -29.82 -1.96
N THR A 112 4.58 -30.58 -1.33
CA THR A 112 6.04 -30.35 -1.33
C THR A 112 6.65 -30.20 -2.73
N ALA A 113 6.14 -30.91 -3.73
CA ALA A 113 6.61 -30.83 -5.11
C ALA A 113 6.27 -29.49 -5.82
N LEU A 114 5.22 -28.79 -5.40
CA LEU A 114 4.72 -27.57 -6.08
C LEU A 114 5.04 -26.27 -5.34
N ARG A 115 5.71 -26.34 -4.18
CA ARG A 115 5.98 -25.17 -3.33
C ARG A 115 6.73 -24.05 -4.08
N GLY A 116 7.65 -24.42 -4.98
CA GLY A 116 8.37 -23.46 -5.82
C GLY A 116 7.48 -22.76 -6.86
N ALA A 117 6.55 -23.48 -7.48
CA ALA A 117 5.61 -22.93 -8.47
C ALA A 117 4.64 -21.91 -7.83
N PHE A 118 4.25 -22.12 -6.57
CA PHE A 118 3.42 -21.15 -5.86
C PHE A 118 4.17 -19.87 -5.48
N GLY A 119 5.48 -19.94 -5.24
CA GLY A 119 6.31 -18.75 -5.05
C GLY A 119 6.36 -17.87 -6.30
N THR A 120 6.50 -18.47 -7.48
CA THR A 120 6.51 -17.73 -8.74
C THR A 120 5.14 -17.12 -9.08
N LEU A 121 4.03 -17.77 -8.71
CA LEU A 121 2.68 -17.19 -8.85
C LEU A 121 2.51 -15.88 -8.07
N HIS A 122 3.07 -15.77 -6.86
CA HIS A 122 3.03 -14.52 -6.10
C HIS A 122 3.75 -13.39 -6.84
N GLN A 123 4.96 -13.65 -7.34
CA GLN A 123 5.74 -12.66 -8.07
C GLN A 123 5.10 -12.29 -9.42
N LEU A 124 4.52 -13.26 -10.14
CA LEU A 124 3.72 -12.99 -11.34
C LEU A 124 2.53 -12.08 -11.01
N GLY A 125 1.83 -12.33 -9.90
CA GLY A 125 0.72 -11.48 -9.46
C GLY A 125 1.15 -10.03 -9.21
N VAL A 126 2.32 -9.81 -8.62
CA VAL A 126 2.88 -8.46 -8.42
C VAL A 126 3.18 -7.79 -9.76
N VAL A 127 3.83 -8.49 -10.69
CA VAL A 127 4.19 -7.93 -12.01
C VAL A 127 2.94 -7.61 -12.84
N ILE A 128 1.94 -8.51 -12.85
CA ILE A 128 0.65 -8.26 -13.51
C ILE A 128 -0.06 -7.06 -12.88
N GLY A 129 -0.03 -6.94 -11.54
CA GLY A 129 -0.59 -5.80 -10.84
C GLY A 129 0.07 -4.48 -11.23
N ILE A 130 1.40 -4.47 -11.38
CA ILE A 130 2.15 -3.30 -11.87
C ILE A 130 1.75 -2.98 -13.33
N LEU A 131 1.61 -3.99 -14.19
CA LEU A 131 1.24 -3.81 -15.60
C LEU A 131 -0.16 -3.20 -15.76
N ILE A 132 -1.12 -3.58 -14.92
CA ILE A 132 -2.48 -3.04 -14.95
C ILE A 132 -2.53 -1.60 -14.39
N ALA A 133 -1.65 -1.28 -13.45
CA ALA A 133 -1.67 0.00 -12.74
C ALA A 133 -0.96 1.14 -13.47
N GLN A 134 0.05 0.84 -14.29
CA GLN A 134 0.76 1.80 -15.14
C GLN A 134 -0.10 2.22 -16.33
#